data_AF-A0A535LGZ1-F1
#
_entry.id   AF-A0A535LGZ1-F1
#
_cell.length_a   1.000
_cell.length_b   1.000
_cell.length_c   1.000
_cell.angle_alpha   90.00
_cell.angle_beta   90.00
_cell.angle_gamma   90.00
#
_symmetry.space_group_name_H-M   'P 1'
#
loop_
_entity.id
_entity.type
_entity.pdbx_description
1 polymer ?
#
loop_
_entity_poly.entity_id
_entity_poly.type
_entity_poly.pdbx_seq_one_letter_code
_entity_poly.pdbx_strand_id
1 'polypeptide(L)'
;MAIRKIITTIPIALSLLYMEVGRRVGVWFDGIGLPFHFVVGCRFQQKRIYIDPFESGRVLSEQECRRRVRQVIGKKDKIPTQWFEPVSRKYLLIRMLNNLKHIYLHSEDYARALRICDCILVLAPRSPQERRDRGVIYLQLKRYGRALRDLAAYLQLAPLAEDHDEIQRQVKMIRQILAMMN
;
A
#
# COMPACT_ATOMS: atom_id res chain seq x y z
N MET A 1 17.84 13.22 16.49
CA MET A 1 17.78 12.83 15.06
C MET A 1 16.34 12.43 14.75
N ALA A 2 15.51 13.38 14.31
CA ALA A 2 14.08 13.17 14.15
C ALA A 2 13.80 12.27 12.94
N ILE A 3 13.14 11.14 13.17
CA ILE A 3 12.62 10.26 12.11
C ILE A 3 11.56 11.07 11.37
N ARG A 4 11.91 11.64 10.21
CA ARG A 4 10.93 12.09 9.21
C ARG A 4 10.17 10.84 8.76
N LYS A 5 9.13 10.49 9.50
CA LYS A 5 8.10 9.54 9.08
C LYS A 5 7.35 10.26 7.96
N ILE A 6 7.85 10.15 6.74
CA ILE A 6 7.23 10.72 5.56
C ILE A 6 5.86 10.07 5.46
N ILE A 7 4.83 10.82 5.85
CA ILE A 7 3.45 10.46 5.60
C ILE A 7 3.31 10.51 4.07
N THR A 8 3.36 9.34 3.44
CA THR A 8 3.33 9.11 1.98
C THR A 8 2.04 9.55 1.29
N THR A 9 1.16 10.25 2.00
CA THR A 9 -0.14 10.71 1.52
C THR A 9 -0.02 11.76 0.43
N ILE A 10 1.05 12.57 0.45
CA ILE A 10 1.18 13.72 -0.48
C ILE A 10 1.67 13.31 -1.88
N PRO A 11 2.73 12.47 -2.05
CA PRO A 11 3.27 12.19 -3.39
C PRO A 11 2.26 11.54 -4.34
N ILE A 12 1.46 10.59 -3.86
CA ILE A 12 0.53 9.85 -4.72
C ILE A 12 -0.71 10.68 -5.09
N ALA A 13 -1.22 11.48 -4.15
CA ALA A 13 -2.35 12.36 -4.38
C ALA A 13 -1.95 13.50 -5.32
N LEU A 14 -0.77 14.09 -5.12
CA LEU A 14 -0.23 15.10 -6.03
C LEU A 14 0.05 14.52 -7.42
N SER A 15 0.52 13.28 -7.51
CA SER A 15 0.70 12.61 -8.80
C SER A 15 -0.63 12.36 -9.52
N LEU A 16 -1.69 12.00 -8.79
CA LEU A 16 -3.04 11.91 -9.37
C LEU A 16 -3.51 13.26 -9.92
N LEU A 17 -3.34 14.34 -9.13
CA LEU A 17 -3.65 15.69 -9.60
C LEU A 17 -2.82 16.05 -10.84
N TYR A 18 -1.53 15.73 -10.85
CA TYR A 18 -0.63 15.99 -11.97
C TYR A 18 -1.09 15.27 -13.25
N MET A 19 -1.48 13.99 -13.14
CA MET A 19 -2.02 13.22 -14.26
C MET A 19 -3.32 13.84 -14.79
N GLU A 20 -4.20 14.29 -13.89
CA GLU A 20 -5.52 14.79 -14.24
C GLU A 20 -5.48 16.23 -14.79
N VAL A 21 -4.55 17.06 -14.31
CA VAL A 21 -4.21 18.37 -14.90
C VAL A 21 -3.57 18.19 -16.26
N GLY A 22 -2.57 17.29 -16.39
CA GLY A 22 -1.94 16.95 -17.65
C GLY A 22 -2.96 16.58 -18.72
N ARG A 23 -3.92 15.71 -18.37
CA ARG A 23 -5.01 15.31 -19.26
C ARG A 23 -5.84 16.49 -19.77
N ARG A 24 -6.11 17.50 -18.93
CA ARG A 24 -6.84 18.72 -19.33
C ARG A 24 -6.07 19.60 -20.30
N VAL A 25 -4.73 19.58 -20.23
CA VAL A 25 -3.86 20.35 -21.13
C VAL A 25 -3.30 19.51 -22.29
N GLY A 26 -3.85 18.32 -22.52
CA GLY A 26 -3.50 17.46 -23.66
C GLY A 26 -2.28 16.55 -23.47
N VAL A 27 -1.74 16.44 -22.25
CA VAL A 27 -0.58 15.59 -21.93
C VAL A 27 -1.01 14.38 -21.11
N TRP A 28 -0.78 13.19 -21.65
CA TRP A 28 -1.12 11.94 -20.97
C TRP A 28 0.05 11.46 -20.12
N PHE A 29 -0.18 11.42 -18.80
CA PHE A 29 0.75 10.88 -17.83
C PHE A 29 0.22 9.57 -17.24
N ASP A 30 1.13 8.60 -17.09
CA ASP A 30 0.92 7.36 -16.37
C ASP A 30 1.55 7.45 -14.98
N GLY A 31 0.94 6.79 -13.98
CA GLY A 31 1.56 6.64 -12.67
C GLY A 31 2.63 5.55 -12.69
N ILE A 32 3.80 5.79 -12.11
CA ILE A 32 4.91 4.84 -12.03
C ILE A 32 5.22 4.56 -10.55
N GLY A 33 5.04 3.30 -10.15
CA GLY A 33 5.19 2.86 -8.76
C GLY A 33 6.60 2.38 -8.45
N LEU A 34 7.47 3.29 -8.02
CA LEU A 34 8.80 2.94 -7.54
C LEU A 34 8.76 2.49 -6.07
N PRO A 35 9.72 1.67 -5.59
CA PRO A 35 9.90 1.42 -4.16
C PRO A 35 10.04 2.73 -3.40
N PHE A 36 9.20 2.92 -2.38
CA PHE A 36 9.19 4.08 -1.48
C PHE A 36 8.99 5.44 -2.17
N HIS A 37 8.68 5.47 -3.46
CA HIS A 37 8.50 6.69 -4.23
C HIS A 37 7.37 6.54 -5.25
N PHE A 38 6.86 7.65 -5.77
CA PHE A 38 5.88 7.62 -6.86
C PHE A 38 6.15 8.78 -7.79
N VAL A 39 6.25 8.49 -9.08
CA VAL A 39 6.47 9.49 -10.13
C VAL A 39 5.41 9.32 -11.19
N VAL A 40 5.28 10.31 -12.07
CA VAL A 40 4.48 10.19 -13.28
C VAL A 40 5.40 10.02 -14.48
N GLY A 41 4.93 9.36 -15.53
CA GLY A 41 5.69 9.17 -16.76
C GLY A 41 4.86 9.52 -17.98
N CYS A 42 5.49 10.10 -19.00
CA CYS A 42 4.88 10.28 -20.31
C CYS A 42 5.85 9.82 -21.40
N ARG A 43 5.33 9.64 -22.63
CA ARG A 43 6.15 9.36 -23.80
C ARG A 43 6.38 10.65 -24.59
N PHE A 44 7.64 10.92 -24.92
CA PHE A 44 8.05 12.01 -25.78
C PHE A 44 9.10 11.50 -26.77
N GLN A 45 8.86 11.68 -28.08
CA GLN A 45 9.75 11.20 -29.15
C GLN A 45 10.20 9.73 -28.96
N GLN A 46 9.25 8.84 -28.66
CA GLN A 46 9.45 7.41 -28.37
C GLN A 46 10.26 7.07 -27.11
N LYS A 47 10.71 8.07 -26.34
CA LYS A 47 11.38 7.88 -25.04
C LYS A 47 10.40 8.11 -23.91
N ARG A 48 10.55 7.35 -22.82
CA ARG A 48 9.82 7.61 -21.58
C ARG A 48 10.57 8.66 -20.77
N ILE A 49 9.84 9.70 -20.36
CA ILE A 49 10.32 10.71 -19.42
C ILE A 49 9.57 10.51 -18.12
N TYR A 50 10.26 10.65 -16.99
CA TYR A 50 9.67 10.59 -15.66
C TYR A 50 9.64 12.00 -15.08
N ILE A 51 8.63 12.32 -14.31
CA ILE A 51 8.47 13.59 -13.61
C ILE A 51 8.10 13.27 -12.18
N ASP A 52 8.77 13.91 -11.23
CA ASP A 52 8.48 13.81 -9.82
C ASP A 52 7.63 15.01 -9.39
N PRO A 53 6.30 14.85 -9.22
CA PRO A 53 5.43 15.96 -8.83
C PRO A 53 5.76 16.47 -7.42
N PHE A 54 6.33 15.62 -6.56
CA PHE A 54 6.64 15.96 -5.18
C PHE A 54 7.96 16.73 -5.05
N GLU A 55 8.90 16.51 -5.96
CA GLU A 55 10.10 17.35 -6.12
C GLU A 55 9.86 18.48 -7.14
N SER A 56 8.80 19.26 -6.95
CA SER A 56 8.50 20.46 -7.75
C SER A 56 8.45 20.22 -9.26
N GLY A 57 8.00 19.04 -9.70
CA GLY A 57 7.92 18.70 -11.12
C GLY A 57 9.26 18.40 -11.77
N ARG A 58 10.28 18.00 -11.00
CA ARG A 58 11.61 17.66 -11.52
C ARG A 58 11.52 16.55 -12.57
N VAL A 59 12.10 16.81 -13.73
CA VAL A 59 12.23 15.82 -14.82
C VAL A 59 13.39 14.86 -14.50
N LEU A 60 13.13 13.57 -14.66
CA LEU A 60 14.05 12.48 -14.34
C LEU A 60 14.21 11.56 -15.55
N SER A 61 15.44 11.08 -15.73
CA SER A 61 15.73 9.94 -16.61
C SER A 61 15.43 8.62 -15.89
N GLU A 62 15.30 7.54 -16.63
CA GLU A 62 15.18 6.21 -16.03
C GLU A 62 16.41 5.86 -15.19
N GLN A 63 17.61 6.27 -15.63
CA GLN A 63 18.86 6.03 -14.89
C GLN A 63 18.85 6.73 -13.52
N GLU A 64 18.30 7.94 -13.46
CA GLU A 64 18.14 8.70 -12.21
C GLU A 64 17.11 8.02 -11.30
N CYS A 65 15.99 7.53 -11.85
CA CYS A 65 15.01 6.74 -11.09
C CYS A 65 15.63 5.45 -10.54
N ARG A 66 16.40 4.72 -11.37
CA ARG A 66 17.15 3.52 -10.95
C ARG A 66 18.12 3.83 -9.82
N ARG A 67 18.84 4.96 -9.89
CA ARG A 67 19.77 5.41 -8.84
C ARG A 67 19.05 5.60 -7.50
N ARG A 68 17.88 6.27 -7.51
CA ARG A 68 17.05 6.45 -6.30
C ARG A 68 16.58 5.12 -5.73
N VAL A 69 16.12 4.21 -6.59
CA VAL A 69 15.69 2.88 -6.15
C VAL A 69 16.83 2.12 -5.45
N ARG A 70 18.05 2.13 -6.00
CA ARG A 70 19.23 1.48 -5.39
C ARG A 70 19.55 2.04 -3.99
N GLN A 71 19.32 3.34 -3.77
CA GLN A 71 19.56 3.95 -2.46
C GLN A 71 18.65 3.38 -1.38
N VAL A 72 17.46 2.89 -1.75
CA VAL A 72 16.49 2.36 -0.77
C VAL A 72 16.56 0.85 -0.61
N ILE A 73 16.72 0.09 -1.71
CA ILE A 73 16.74 -1.38 -1.65
C ILE A 73 18.12 -1.97 -1.34
N GLY A 74 19.16 -1.12 -1.30
CA GLY A 74 20.57 -1.52 -1.15
C GLY A 74 21.18 -2.08 -2.44
N LYS A 75 22.41 -2.61 -2.34
CA LYS A 75 23.15 -3.26 -3.46
C LYS A 75 22.59 -4.64 -3.84
N LYS A 76 21.28 -4.88 -3.72
CA LYS A 76 20.68 -6.15 -4.17
C LYS A 76 20.71 -6.25 -5.70
N ASP A 77 20.95 -7.45 -6.19
CA ASP A 77 21.17 -7.73 -7.60
C ASP A 77 19.87 -7.67 -8.42
N LYS A 78 19.91 -6.80 -9.44
CA LYS A 78 18.90 -6.52 -10.48
C LYS A 78 17.62 -5.81 -10.02
N ILE A 79 17.47 -4.56 -10.45
CA ILE A 79 16.20 -3.82 -10.33
C ILE A 79 15.23 -4.32 -11.41
N PRO A 80 14.03 -4.82 -11.04
CA PRO A 80 13.02 -5.24 -12.00
C PRO A 80 12.64 -4.12 -12.97
N THR A 81 12.55 -4.42 -14.26
CA THR A 81 12.12 -3.44 -15.28
C THR A 81 10.67 -3.03 -15.09
N GLN A 82 9.84 -3.92 -14.55
CA GLN A 82 8.41 -3.69 -14.30
C GLN A 82 8.12 -2.54 -13.34
N TRP A 83 9.09 -2.16 -12.49
CA TRP A 83 8.94 -1.00 -11.59
C TRP A 83 8.90 0.34 -12.33
N PHE A 84 9.37 0.36 -13.58
CA PHE A 84 9.43 1.55 -14.43
C PHE A 84 8.26 1.62 -15.43
N GLU A 85 7.32 0.68 -15.33
CA GLU A 85 6.12 0.65 -16.16
C GLU A 85 4.89 1.25 -15.45
N PRO A 86 3.89 1.71 -16.22
CA PRO A 86 2.61 2.19 -15.70
C PRO A 86 1.97 1.22 -14.72
N VAL A 87 1.55 1.74 -13.58
CA VAL A 87 0.71 0.98 -12.64
C VAL A 87 -0.76 1.06 -13.05
N SER A 88 -1.52 0.02 -12.73
CA SER A 88 -2.97 0.06 -12.96
C SER A 88 -3.66 1.08 -12.06
N ARG A 89 -4.79 1.63 -12.52
CA ARG A 89 -5.67 2.49 -11.71
C ARG A 89 -6.10 1.80 -10.41
N LYS A 90 -6.34 0.49 -10.47
CA LYS A 90 -6.66 -0.33 -9.31
C LYS A 90 -5.53 -0.35 -8.29
N TYR A 91 -4.29 -0.53 -8.73
CA TYR A 91 -3.11 -0.48 -7.85
C TYR A 91 -2.93 0.91 -7.24
N LEU A 92 -3.09 1.98 -8.04
CA LEU A 92 -3.04 3.36 -7.56
C LEU A 92 -4.07 3.60 -6.44
N LEU A 93 -5.32 3.18 -6.66
CA LEU A 93 -6.39 3.31 -5.67
C LEU A 93 -6.08 2.53 -4.39
N ILE A 94 -5.59 1.29 -4.49
CA ILE A 94 -5.20 0.50 -3.32
C ILE A 94 -4.08 1.20 -2.53
N ARG A 95 -3.08 1.80 -3.20
CA ARG A 95 -2.03 2.57 -2.50
C ARG A 95 -2.58 3.79 -1.78
N MET A 96 -3.51 4.52 -2.40
CA MET A 96 -4.17 5.67 -1.76
C MET A 96 -4.99 5.23 -0.53
N LEU A 97 -5.75 4.14 -0.66
CA LEU A 97 -6.49 3.56 0.46
C LEU A 97 -5.55 3.09 1.56
N ASN A 98 -4.42 2.46 1.24
CA ASN A 98 -3.43 2.06 2.23
C ASN A 98 -2.85 3.25 2.99
N ASN A 99 -2.51 4.35 2.31
CA ASN A 99 -2.10 5.58 2.99
C ASN A 99 -3.17 6.08 3.98
N LEU A 100 -4.44 6.07 3.56
CA LEU A 100 -5.56 6.49 4.42
C LEU A 100 -5.79 5.53 5.60
N LYS A 101 -5.71 4.21 5.36
CA LYS A 101 -5.73 3.17 6.41
C LYS A 101 -4.64 3.45 7.44
N HIS A 102 -3.41 3.71 7.00
CA HIS A 102 -2.31 4.01 7.90
C HIS A 102 -2.56 5.27 8.72
N ILE A 103 -3.10 6.35 8.13
CA ILE A 103 -3.45 7.56 8.88
C ILE A 103 -4.43 7.22 10.01
N TYR A 104 -5.53 6.51 9.70
CA TYR A 104 -6.52 6.15 10.70
C TYR A 104 -5.98 5.19 11.77
N LEU A 105 -5.12 4.24 11.40
CA LEU A 105 -4.46 3.37 12.38
C LEU A 105 -3.52 4.15 13.31
N HIS A 106 -2.78 5.13 12.79
CA HIS A 106 -1.90 5.98 13.61
C HIS A 106 -2.67 6.89 14.56
N SER A 107 -3.89 7.29 14.19
CA SER A 107 -4.78 8.06 15.07
C SER A 107 -5.70 7.16 15.92
N GLU A 108 -5.44 5.86 15.97
CA GLU A 108 -6.24 4.84 16.69
C GLU A 108 -7.72 4.82 16.31
N ASP A 109 -8.06 5.35 15.13
CA ASP A 109 -9.39 5.34 14.58
C ASP A 109 -9.67 4.02 13.85
N TYR A 110 -9.80 2.97 14.66
CA TYR A 110 -10.03 1.61 14.19
C TYR A 110 -11.34 1.48 13.40
N ALA A 111 -12.35 2.31 13.68
CA ALA A 111 -13.62 2.28 12.97
C ALA A 111 -13.46 2.76 11.51
N ARG A 112 -12.77 3.87 11.28
CA ARG A 112 -12.50 4.34 9.92
C ARG A 112 -11.46 3.44 9.23
N ALA A 113 -10.42 3.00 9.93
CA ALA A 113 -9.46 2.03 9.38
C ALA A 113 -10.13 0.75 8.88
N LEU A 114 -11.10 0.22 9.63
CA LEU A 114 -11.88 -0.96 9.25
C LEU A 114 -12.65 -0.76 7.94
N ARG A 115 -13.30 0.41 7.77
CA ARG A 115 -14.00 0.75 6.52
C ARG A 115 -13.04 0.79 5.33
N ILE A 116 -11.82 1.29 5.54
CA ILE A 116 -10.81 1.28 4.49
C ILE A 116 -10.35 -0.14 4.15
N CYS A 117 -10.15 -1.02 5.14
CA CYS A 117 -9.86 -2.44 4.89
C CYS A 117 -10.96 -3.11 4.05
N ASP A 118 -12.23 -2.83 4.33
CA ASP A 118 -13.35 -3.35 3.55
C ASP A 118 -13.29 -2.86 2.08
N CYS A 119 -13.04 -1.56 1.86
CA CYS A 119 -12.83 -1.02 0.52
C CYS A 119 -11.67 -1.71 -0.22
N ILE A 120 -10.53 -1.91 0.45
CA ILE A 120 -9.39 -2.59 -0.17
C ILE A 120 -9.73 -4.03 -0.50
N LEU A 121 -10.47 -4.75 0.36
CA LEU A 121 -10.88 -6.13 0.10
C LEU A 121 -11.93 -6.28 -1.02
N VAL A 122 -12.72 -5.24 -1.32
CA VAL A 122 -13.53 -5.21 -2.55
C VAL A 122 -12.63 -5.21 -3.78
N LEU A 123 -11.52 -4.46 -3.74
CA LEU A 123 -10.57 -4.40 -4.85
C LEU A 123 -9.66 -5.63 -4.89
N ALA A 124 -9.22 -6.14 -3.74
CA ALA A 124 -8.29 -7.27 -3.62
C ALA A 124 -8.83 -8.35 -2.66
N PRO A 125 -9.88 -9.11 -3.04
CA PRO A 125 -10.55 -10.07 -2.16
C PRO A 125 -9.68 -11.19 -1.60
N ARG A 126 -8.56 -11.47 -2.27
CA ARG A 126 -7.59 -12.51 -1.91
C ARG A 126 -6.32 -11.95 -1.28
N SER A 127 -6.26 -10.67 -0.90
CA SER A 127 -5.09 -10.13 -0.19
C SER A 127 -4.98 -10.77 1.19
N PRO A 128 -3.91 -11.55 1.48
CA PRO A 128 -3.70 -12.11 2.81
C PRO A 128 -3.41 -10.99 3.82
N GLN A 129 -2.58 -10.02 3.43
CA GLN A 129 -2.19 -8.90 4.29
C GLN A 129 -3.40 -8.10 4.78
N GLU A 130 -4.34 -7.79 3.90
CA GLU A 130 -5.54 -7.02 4.30
C GLU A 130 -6.47 -7.83 5.18
N ARG A 131 -6.55 -9.15 5.00
CA ARG A 131 -7.30 -10.02 5.92
C ARG A 131 -6.65 -10.06 7.29
N ARG A 132 -5.33 -10.17 7.35
CA ARG A 132 -4.58 -10.05 8.61
C ARG A 132 -4.88 -8.71 9.28
N ASP A 133 -4.64 -7.60 8.60
CA ASP A 133 -4.83 -6.25 9.13
C ASP A 133 -6.27 -6.05 9.64
N ARG A 134 -7.27 -6.45 8.86
CA ARG A 134 -8.68 -6.34 9.25
C ARG A 134 -9.02 -7.22 10.46
N GLY A 135 -8.48 -8.43 10.51
CA GLY A 135 -8.61 -9.35 11.64
C GLY A 135 -8.03 -8.77 12.93
N VAL A 136 -6.84 -8.16 12.86
CA VAL A 136 -6.22 -7.47 14.00
C VAL A 136 -7.05 -6.27 14.45
N ILE A 137 -7.56 -5.45 13.52
CA ILE A 137 -8.44 -4.33 13.85
C ILE A 137 -9.74 -4.83 14.53
N TYR A 138 -10.33 -5.92 14.05
CA TYR A 138 -11.49 -6.53 14.71
C TYR A 138 -11.17 -6.99 16.13
N LEU A 139 -9.97 -7.51 16.37
CA LEU A 139 -9.52 -7.92 17.70
C LEU A 139 -9.39 -6.71 18.64
N GLN A 140 -8.81 -5.59 18.17
CA GLN A 140 -8.74 -4.33 18.93
C GLN A 140 -10.13 -3.82 19.32
N LEU A 141 -11.11 -3.98 18.42
CA LEU A 141 -12.51 -3.63 18.66
C LEU A 141 -13.30 -4.69 19.46
N LYS A 142 -12.62 -5.72 20.00
CA LYS A 142 -13.23 -6.86 20.72
C LYS A 142 -14.33 -7.58 19.92
N ARG A 143 -14.28 -7.52 18.58
CA ARG A 143 -15.19 -8.22 17.67
C ARG A 143 -14.66 -9.61 17.34
N TYR A 144 -14.56 -10.44 18.38
CA TYR A 144 -13.87 -11.74 18.37
C TYR A 144 -14.28 -12.68 17.22
N GLY A 145 -15.58 -12.85 16.96
CA GLY A 145 -16.04 -13.74 15.89
C GLY A 145 -15.61 -13.29 14.48
N ARG A 146 -15.52 -11.97 14.24
CA ARG A 146 -15.04 -11.44 12.96
C ARG A 146 -13.51 -11.51 12.86
N ALA A 147 -12.83 -11.20 13.96
CA ALA A 147 -11.38 -11.35 14.07
C ALA A 147 -10.93 -12.78 13.76
N LEU A 148 -11.59 -13.78 14.38
CA LEU A 148 -11.31 -15.20 14.16
C LEU A 148 -11.45 -15.58 12.68
N ARG A 149 -12.53 -15.12 12.04
CA ARG A 149 -12.81 -15.43 10.63
C ARG A 149 -11.70 -14.93 9.71
N ASP A 150 -11.28 -13.67 9.88
CA ASP A 150 -10.27 -13.06 9.03
C ASP A 150 -8.86 -13.60 9.31
N LEU A 151 -8.47 -13.74 10.58
CA LEU A 151 -7.16 -14.26 10.95
C LEU A 151 -7.00 -15.75 10.59
N ALA A 152 -8.05 -16.57 10.71
CA ALA A 152 -8.01 -17.95 10.25
C ALA A 152 -7.87 -18.04 8.72
N ALA A 153 -8.58 -17.18 7.97
CA ALA A 153 -8.44 -17.11 6.52
C ALA A 153 -7.03 -16.65 6.11
N TYR A 154 -6.42 -15.72 6.85
CA TYR A 154 -5.04 -15.31 6.64
C TYR A 154 -4.06 -16.48 6.75
N LEU A 155 -4.16 -17.28 7.83
CA LEU A 155 -3.28 -18.44 8.05
C LEU A 155 -3.39 -19.49 6.92
N GLN A 156 -4.56 -19.61 6.28
CA GLN A 156 -4.74 -20.48 5.11
C GLN A 156 -4.14 -19.89 3.83
N LEU A 157 -4.28 -18.56 3.63
CA LEU A 157 -3.79 -17.88 2.43
C LEU A 157 -2.28 -17.65 2.44
N ALA A 158 -1.67 -17.55 3.63
CA ALA A 158 -0.24 -17.30 3.81
C ALA A 158 0.35 -18.24 4.88
N PRO A 159 0.45 -19.56 4.59
CA PRO A 159 0.92 -20.55 5.55
C PRO A 159 2.40 -20.38 5.92
N LEU A 160 3.19 -19.70 5.09
CA LEU A 160 4.63 -19.48 5.28
C LEU A 160 4.97 -18.03 5.68
N ALA A 161 3.98 -17.26 6.15
CA ALA A 161 4.23 -15.88 6.58
C ALA A 161 5.11 -15.85 7.84
N GLU A 162 6.00 -14.86 7.94
CA GLU A 162 6.93 -14.71 9.08
C GLU A 162 6.21 -14.55 10.43
N ASP A 163 5.00 -13.99 10.42
CA ASP A 163 4.16 -13.75 11.58
C ASP A 163 3.15 -14.89 11.85
N HIS A 164 3.24 -16.02 11.15
CA HIS A 164 2.26 -17.11 11.21
C HIS A 164 1.98 -17.56 12.64
N ASP A 165 3.04 -17.84 13.42
CA ASP A 165 2.92 -18.33 14.79
C ASP A 165 2.28 -17.30 15.73
N GLU A 166 2.55 -16.01 15.51
CA GLU A 166 1.93 -14.94 16.27
C GLU A 166 0.43 -14.90 16.02
N ILE A 167 0.02 -14.93 14.75
CA ILE A 167 -1.40 -14.93 14.38
C ILE A 167 -2.09 -16.23 14.82
N GLN A 168 -1.39 -17.37 14.79
CA GLN A 168 -1.93 -18.63 15.29
C GLN A 168 -2.20 -18.57 16.81
N ARG A 169 -1.31 -17.95 17.60
CA ARG A 169 -1.55 -17.70 19.04
C ARG A 169 -2.76 -16.81 19.27
N GLN A 170 -2.91 -15.72 18.50
CA GLN A 170 -4.10 -14.86 18.58
C GLN A 170 -5.39 -15.64 18.26
N VAL A 171 -5.39 -16.47 17.22
CA VAL A 171 -6.54 -17.31 16.86
C VAL A 171 -6.91 -18.29 17.99
N LYS A 172 -5.92 -18.92 18.63
CA LYS A 172 -6.15 -19.82 19.79
C LYS A 172 -6.76 -19.06 20.98
N MET A 173 -6.22 -17.88 21.31
CA MET A 173 -6.76 -17.01 22.36
C MET A 173 -8.22 -16.63 22.07
N ILE A 174 -8.52 -16.17 20.85
CA ILE A 174 -9.88 -15.77 20.47
C ILE A 174 -10.88 -16.93 20.63
N ARG A 175 -10.48 -18.16 20.27
CA ARG A 175 -11.31 -19.36 20.45
C ARG A 175 -11.62 -19.64 21.91
N GLN A 176 -10.63 -19.49 22.80
CA GLN A 176 -10.83 -19.67 24.25
C GLN A 176 -11.81 -18.63 24.80
N ILE A 177 -11.65 -17.36 24.42
CA ILE A 177 -12.56 -16.27 24.83
C ILE A 177 -14.00 -16.59 24.39
N LEU A 178 -14.19 -16.96 23.12
CA LEU A 178 -15.53 -17.30 22.61
C LEU A 178 -16.15 -18.51 23.31
N ALA A 179 -15.35 -19.51 23.70
CA ALA A 179 -15.83 -20.67 24.44
C ALA A 179 -16.26 -20.32 25.88
N MET A 180 -15.63 -19.33 26.51
CA MET A 180 -16.00 -18.85 27.85
C MET A 180 -17.22 -17.93 27.86
N MET A 181 -17.61 -17.39 26.70
CA MET A 181 -18.77 -16.49 26.55
C MET A 181 -20.08 -17.23 26.21
N ASN A 182 -20.00 -18.52 25.91
CA ASN A 182 -21.14 -19.40 25.63
C ASN A 182 -21.43 -20.27 26.85
#